data_AF-A0A8T3NVM3-F1
#
_entry.id   AF-A0A8T3NVM3-F1
#
_cell.length_a   1.000
_cell.length_b   1.000
_cell.length_c   1.000
_cell.angle_alpha   90.00
_cell.angle_beta   90.00
_cell.angle_gamma   90.00
#
_symmetry.space_group_name_H-M   'P 1'
#
loop_
_entity.id
_entity.type
_entity.pdbx_description
1 polymer ?
#
loop_
_entity_poly.entity_id
_entity_poly.type
_entity_poly.pdbx_seq_one_letter_code
_entity_poly.pdbx_strand_id
1 'polypeptide(L)'
;MRPIASPRGENAFWIEMERVVPWAELCALIEPVYPCEPVGAGRRPVGLERMRIYFIQQWFNLSDPAVEEALYDSRALRAFVGIDLG
;
A
#
# COMPACT_ATOMS: atom_id res chain seq x y z
N MET A 1 29.07 14.07 8.76
CA MET A 1 27.83 13.61 9.42
C MET A 1 26.70 14.49 8.91
N ARG A 2 25.86 14.01 7.96
CA ARG A 2 24.73 14.79 7.44
C ARG A 2 23.55 14.63 8.41
N PRO A 3 22.80 15.69 8.74
CA PRO A 3 21.62 15.53 9.57
C PRO A 3 20.58 14.78 8.73
N ILE A 4 20.18 13.59 9.20
CA ILE A 4 18.99 12.93 8.69
C ILE A 4 17.84 13.79 9.19
N ALA A 5 17.27 14.62 8.33
CA ALA A 5 16.06 15.35 8.66
C ALA A 5 15.00 14.30 9.04
N SER A 6 14.57 14.29 10.31
CA SER A 6 13.44 13.46 10.72
C SER A 6 12.24 13.82 9.85
N PRO A 7 11.57 12.86 9.22
CA PRO A 7 10.35 13.14 8.47
C PRO A 7 9.37 13.84 9.43
N ARG A 8 8.82 14.98 9.01
CA ARG A 8 7.74 15.67 9.72
C ARG A 8 6.49 15.63 8.83
N GLY A 9 5.32 15.43 9.43
CA GLY A 9 4.05 15.33 8.70
C GLY A 9 3.73 13.92 8.21
N GLU A 10 2.88 13.83 7.18
CA GLU A 10 2.31 12.57 6.63
C GLU A 10 3.37 11.49 6.31
N ASN A 11 4.56 11.89 5.86
CA ASN A 11 5.66 10.96 5.57
C ASN A 11 6.15 10.18 6.80
N ALA A 12 6.09 10.78 8.01
CA ALA A 12 6.50 10.09 9.23
C ALA A 12 5.50 8.99 9.62
N PHE A 13 4.20 9.26 9.44
CA PHE A 13 3.15 8.29 9.70
C PHE A 13 3.32 7.03 8.84
N TRP A 14 3.55 7.19 7.54
CA TRP A 14 3.73 6.07 6.63
C TRP A 14 4.99 5.25 6.93
N ILE A 15 6.08 5.91 7.34
CA ILE A 15 7.31 5.22 7.78
C ILE A 15 7.07 4.39 9.04
N GLU A 16 6.26 4.87 9.98
CA GLU A 16 5.90 4.07 11.16
C GLU A 16 4.95 2.92 10.78
N MET A 17 3.98 3.13 9.89
CA MET A 17 3.10 2.05 9.41
C MET A 17 3.87 0.96 8.65
N GLU A 18 4.93 1.32 7.91
CA GLU A 18 5.86 0.37 7.29
C GLU A 18 6.60 -0.51 8.31
N ARG A 19 6.76 -0.04 9.56
CA ARG A 19 7.42 -0.80 10.63
C ARG A 19 6.45 -1.61 11.48
N VAL A 20 5.23 -1.12 11.65
CA VAL A 20 4.22 -1.75 12.52
C VAL A 20 3.67 -3.03 11.89
N VAL A 21 3.49 -3.04 10.57
CA VAL A 21 2.99 -4.21 9.85
C VAL A 21 4.17 -5.04 9.34
N PRO A 22 4.24 -6.35 9.64
CA PRO A 22 5.28 -7.23 9.10
C PRO A 22 4.96 -7.61 7.65
N TRP A 23 5.13 -6.67 6.71
CA TRP A 23 4.71 -6.82 5.31
C TRP A 23 5.28 -8.07 4.63
N ALA A 24 6.56 -8.38 4.84
CA ALA A 24 7.18 -9.55 4.24
C ALA A 24 6.53 -10.87 4.70
N GLU A 25 6.25 -11.00 5.99
CA GLU A 25 5.58 -12.18 6.57
C GLU A 25 4.13 -12.27 6.13
N LEU A 26 3.44 -11.12 6.08
CA LEU A 26 2.07 -11.03 5.60
C LEU A 26 1.97 -11.44 4.12
N CYS A 27 2.85 -10.94 3.27
CA CYS A 27 2.94 -11.33 1.86
C CYS A 27 3.22 -12.83 1.73
N ALA A 28 4.19 -13.37 2.48
CA ALA A 28 4.51 -14.80 2.47
C ALA A 28 3.34 -15.69 2.94
N LEU A 29 2.52 -15.20 3.89
CA LEU A 29 1.33 -15.92 4.35
C LEU A 29 0.23 -15.97 3.28
N ILE A 30 0.09 -14.92 2.48
CA ILE A 30 -0.99 -14.78 1.50
C ILE A 30 -0.59 -15.33 0.13
N GLU A 31 0.70 -15.31 -0.22
CA GLU A 31 1.24 -15.80 -1.49
C GLU A 31 0.69 -17.17 -1.92
N PRO A 32 0.56 -18.20 -1.06
CA PRO A 32 0.06 -19.52 -1.47
C PRO A 32 -1.39 -19.54 -1.95
N VAL A 33 -2.21 -18.56 -1.54
CA VAL A 33 -3.62 -18.43 -1.91
C VAL A 33 -3.88 -17.26 -2.86
N TYR A 34 -2.87 -16.41 -3.08
CA TYR A 34 -2.97 -15.31 -4.01
C TYR A 34 -2.79 -15.82 -5.44
N PRO A 35 -3.74 -15.56 -6.35
CA PRO A 35 -3.60 -15.98 -7.73
C PRO A 35 -2.43 -15.21 -8.35
N CYS A 36 -1.27 -15.85 -8.52
CA CYS A 36 -0.07 -15.21 -9.10
C CYS A 36 -0.05 -15.30 -10.64
N GLU A 37 -0.81 -16.24 -11.20
CA GLU A 37 -0.96 -16.47 -12.64
C GLU A 37 -2.41 -16.14 -13.05
N PRO A 38 -2.63 -15.45 -14.19
CA PRO A 38 -3.96 -15.22 -14.70
C PRO A 38 -4.61 -16.57 -15.07
N VAL A 39 -5.64 -16.97 -14.31
CA VAL A 39 -6.47 -18.13 -14.66
C VAL A 39 -7.43 -17.70 -15.79
N GLY A 40 -7.02 -17.95 -17.03
CA GLY A 40 -7.80 -17.58 -18.23
C GLY A 40 -7.66 -16.11 -18.65
N ALA A 41 -8.67 -15.57 -19.35
CA ALA A 41 -8.66 -14.20 -19.87
C ALA A 41 -9.00 -13.11 -18.82
N GLY A 42 -8.81 -13.41 -17.54
CA GLY A 42 -9.13 -12.52 -16.42
C GLY A 42 -8.15 -11.35 -16.28
N ARG A 43 -8.49 -10.39 -15.41
CA ARG A 43 -7.57 -9.31 -15.03
C ARG A 43 -6.27 -9.91 -14.51
N ARG A 44 -5.14 -9.39 -14.99
CA ARG A 44 -3.82 -9.80 -14.48
C ARG A 44 -3.79 -9.58 -12.97
N PRO A 45 -3.26 -10.54 -12.20
CA PRO A 45 -3.01 -10.32 -10.79
C PRO A 45 -2.17 -9.09 -10.59
N VAL A 46 -2.65 -8.20 -9.74
CA VAL A 46 -1.89 -7.04 -9.30
C VAL A 46 -0.85 -7.54 -8.29
N GLY A 47 0.37 -6.98 -8.27
CA GLY A 47 1.37 -7.42 -7.29
C GLY A 47 0.82 -7.36 -5.86
N LEU A 48 1.12 -8.37 -5.03
CA LEU A 48 0.66 -8.52 -3.64
C LEU A 48 0.80 -7.25 -2.80
N GLU A 49 1.83 -6.45 -3.10
CA GLU A 49 2.08 -5.11 -2.52
C GLU A 49 0.87 -4.16 -2.59
N ARG A 50 -0.01 -4.30 -3.59
CA ARG A 50 -1.24 -3.48 -3.70
C ARG A 50 -2.30 -3.81 -2.65
N MET A 51 -2.12 -4.89 -1.88
CA MET A 51 -2.95 -5.17 -0.71
C MET A 51 -2.93 -4.03 0.32
N ARG A 52 -1.85 -3.22 0.34
CA ARG A 52 -1.72 -2.04 1.22
C ARG A 52 -2.89 -1.05 1.10
N ILE A 53 -3.61 -1.04 -0.04
CA ILE A 53 -4.84 -0.24 -0.22
C ILE A 53 -5.93 -0.66 0.78
N TYR A 54 -6.11 -1.97 0.99
CA TYR A 54 -7.10 -2.48 1.94
C TYR A 54 -6.78 -2.08 3.39
N PHE A 55 -5.49 -1.94 3.72
CA PHE A 55 -5.07 -1.43 5.03
C PHE A 55 -5.44 0.05 5.20
N ILE A 56 -5.25 0.88 4.18
CA ILE A 56 -5.69 2.28 4.20
C ILE A 56 -7.20 2.35 4.37
N GLN A 57 -7.95 1.53 3.61
CA GLN A 57 -9.40 1.45 3.76
C GLN A 57 -9.81 1.09 5.18
N GLN A 58 -9.16 0.10 5.79
CA GLN A 58 -9.50 -0.34 7.14
C GLN A 58 -9.09 0.68 8.22
N TRP A 59 -7.91 1.29 8.11
CA TRP A 59 -7.40 2.25 9.09
C TRP A 59 -8.19 3.56 9.11
N PHE A 60 -8.65 4.00 7.94
CA PHE A 60 -9.39 5.26 7.79
C PHE A 60 -10.88 5.06 7.55
N ASN A 61 -11.37 3.81 7.60
CA ASN A 61 -12.75 3.42 7.33
C ASN A 61 -13.27 3.97 5.97
N LEU A 62 -12.46 3.82 4.92
CA LEU A 62 -12.77 4.30 3.57
C LEU A 62 -13.43 3.22 2.72
N SER A 63 -14.37 3.64 1.89
CA SER A 63 -14.93 2.82 0.80
C SER A 63 -13.96 2.72 -0.39
N ASP A 64 -14.28 1.87 -1.38
CA ASP A 64 -13.51 1.77 -2.62
C ASP A 64 -13.38 3.12 -3.36
N PRO A 65 -14.48 3.88 -3.59
CA PRO A 65 -14.35 5.21 -4.19
C PRO A 65 -13.54 6.18 -3.32
N ALA A 66 -13.72 6.12 -1.99
CA ALA A 66 -13.05 7.06 -1.09
C ALA A 66 -11.53 6.84 -1.01
N VAL A 67 -11.06 5.59 -1.07
CA VAL A 67 -9.61 5.32 -1.12
C VAL A 67 -9.01 5.69 -2.47
N GLU A 68 -9.76 5.56 -3.55
CA GLU A 68 -9.33 6.01 -4.87
C GLU A 68 -9.11 7.53 -4.88
N GLU A 69 -10.08 8.31 -4.40
CA GLU A 69 -9.92 9.77 -4.24
C GLU A 69 -8.73 10.12 -3.34
N ALA A 70 -8.56 9.43 -2.21
CA ALA A 70 -7.43 9.66 -1.31
C ALA A 70 -6.06 9.38 -1.98
N LEU A 71 -5.99 8.38 -2.87
CA LEU A 71 -4.80 8.07 -3.66
C LEU A 71 -4.55 9.11 -4.76
N TYR A 72 -5.58 9.69 -5.37
CA TYR A 72 -5.41 10.80 -6.30
C TYR A 72 -4.84 12.04 -5.59
N ASP A 73 -5.38 12.37 -4.42
CA ASP A 73 -5.04 13.60 -3.68
C ASP A 73 -3.68 13.54 -2.96
N SER A 74 -3.26 12.37 -2.46
CA SER A 74 -2.04 12.24 -1.65
C SER A 74 -0.91 11.49 -2.35
N ARG A 75 0.19 12.20 -2.64
CA ARG A 75 1.45 11.58 -3.11
C ARG A 75 2.06 10.64 -2.06
N ALA A 76 1.84 10.89 -0.78
CA ALA A 76 2.38 10.06 0.29
C ALA A 76 1.67 8.69 0.36
N LEU A 77 0.33 8.68 0.20
CA LEU A 77 -0.43 7.44 0.07
C LEU A 77 -0.02 6.64 -1.16
N ARG A 78 0.15 7.31 -2.32
CA ARG A 78 0.66 6.69 -3.56
C ARG A 78 2.02 6.02 -3.37
N ALA A 79 2.95 6.72 -2.72
CA ALA A 79 4.26 6.17 -2.41
C ALA A 79 4.17 4.94 -1.48
N PHE A 80 3.31 5.00 -0.46
CA PHE A 80 3.10 3.90 0.48
C PHE A 80 2.53 2.63 -0.19
N VAL A 81 1.58 2.77 -1.13
CA VAL A 81 1.01 1.62 -1.85
C VAL A 81 1.79 1.22 -3.11
N GLY A 82 2.86 1.95 -3.45
CA GLY A 82 3.68 1.69 -4.64
C GLY A 82 2.95 1.94 -5.97
N ILE A 83 2.01 2.88 -6.00
CA ILE A 83 1.31 3.29 -7.23
C ILE A 83 1.87 4.61 -7.72
N ASP A 84 2.33 4.62 -8.98
CA ASP A 84 2.61 5.86 -9.71
C ASP A 84 1.43 6.17 -10.64
N LEU A 85 0.85 7.37 -10.50
CA LEU A 85 -0.25 7.85 -11.34
C LEU A 85 0.20 9.00 -12.28
N GLY A 86 1.50 9.33 -12.32
CA GLY A 86 2.00 10.53 -12.99
C GLY A 86 2.01 11.77 -12.09
#